data_AF-A0A957Q2K4-F1
#
_entry.id   AF-A0A957Q2K4-F1
#
_cell.length_a   1.000
_cell.length_b   1.000
_cell.length_c   1.000
_cell.angle_alpha   90.00
_cell.angle_beta   90.00
_cell.angle_gamma   90.00
#
_symmetry.space_group_name_H-M   'P 1'
#
loop_
_entity.id
_entity.type
_entity.pdbx_description
1 polymer ?
#
loop_
_entity_poly.entity_id
_entity_poly.type
_entity_poly.pdbx_seq_one_letter_code
_entity_poly.pdbx_strand_id
1 'polypeptide(L)' 'MNVHFNNPNRHRHPIYAAYLIRLWQDSPDGPWRASAQSVQTVEIVRFGSQQALYEFLENEVASANKQSSDA' A
#
# COMPACT_ATOMS: atom_id res chain seq x y z
N MET A 1 29.81 -18.49 19.66
CA MET A 1 29.90 -17.65 18.44
C MET A 1 28.49 -17.20 18.08
N ASN A 2 28.14 -15.95 18.39
CA ASN A 2 26.85 -15.37 18.00
C ASN A 2 27.10 -14.38 16.87
N VAL A 3 26.63 -14.68 15.67
CA VAL A 3 26.55 -13.71 14.58
C VAL A 3 25.27 -12.90 14.75
N HIS A 4 25.40 -11.71 15.32
CA HIS A 4 24.36 -10.68 15.28
C HIS A 4 24.29 -10.14 13.84
N PHE A 5 23.20 -10.43 13.13
CA PHE A 5 22.86 -9.70 11.90
C PHE A 5 22.21 -8.37 12.28
N ASN A 6 23.02 -7.40 12.71
CA ASN A 6 22.56 -6.01 12.75
C ASN A 6 22.71 -5.45 11.34
N ASN A 7 21.63 -5.42 10.55
CA ASN A 7 21.59 -4.68 9.29
C ASN A 7 20.87 -3.35 9.53
N PRO A 8 21.58 -2.26 9.83
CA PRO A 8 20.97 -0.95 10.11
C PRO A 8 20.44 -0.26 8.84
N ASN A 9 20.56 -0.85 7.66
CA ASN A 9 20.14 -0.27 6.40
C ASN A 9 18.92 -1.00 5.84
N ARG A 10 17.75 -0.80 6.45
CA ARG A 10 16.49 -0.87 5.70
C ARG A 10 16.32 0.46 4.97
N HIS A 11 17.18 0.74 4.00
CA HIS A 11 16.85 1.74 2.99
C HIS A 11 15.60 1.21 2.27
N ARG A 12 14.41 1.70 2.65
CA ARG A 12 13.21 1.54 1.83
C ARG A 12 13.44 2.39 0.58
N HIS A 13 14.17 1.87 -0.37
CA HIS A 13 13.75 2.10 -1.74
C HIS A 13 12.80 0.97 -2.07
N PRO A 14 11.57 1.31 -2.45
CA PRO A 14 11.24 0.89 -3.79
C PRO A 14 10.54 2.01 -4.55
N ILE A 15 11.08 2.33 -5.71
CA ILE A 15 10.40 3.02 -6.84
C ILE A 15 9.19 2.18 -7.34
N TYR A 16 8.80 1.14 -6.60
CA TYR A 16 7.87 0.10 -7.00
C TYR A 16 6.94 -0.21 -5.85
N ALA A 17 5.68 0.19 -5.99
CA ALA A 17 4.58 -0.21 -5.13
C ALA A 17 3.64 -1.11 -5.93
N ALA A 18 3.24 -2.24 -5.34
CA ALA A 18 2.31 -3.18 -5.96
C ALA A 18 1.25 -3.59 -4.95
N TYR A 19 -0.01 -3.51 -5.38
CA TYR A 19 -1.18 -3.77 -4.55
C TYR A 19 -2.11 -4.77 -5.24
N LEU A 20 -2.58 -5.76 -4.49
CA LEU A 20 -3.73 -6.57 -4.88
C LEU A 20 -5.00 -5.81 -4.48
N ILE A 21 -5.77 -5.38 -5.48
CA ILE A 21 -7.06 -4.70 -5.28
C ILE A 21 -8.18 -5.72 -5.35
N ARG A 22 -9.08 -5.67 -4.37
CA ARG A 22 -10.36 -6.39 -4.39
C ARG A 22 -11.50 -5.39 -4.32
N LEU A 23 -12.49 -5.57 -5.17
CA LEU A 23 -13.75 -4.82 -5.18
C LEU A 23 -14.88 -5.82 -5.02
N TRP A 24 -15.84 -5.53 -4.15
CA TRP A 24 -17.01 -6.38 -3.95
C TRP A 24 -18.21 -5.56 -3.47
N GLN A 25 -19.39 -6.15 -3.57
CA GLN A 25 -20.60 -5.65 -2.92
C GLN A 25 -21.05 -6.68 -1.88
N ASP A 26 -21.52 -6.23 -0.72
CA ASP A 26 -21.99 -7.13 0.34
C ASP A 26 -23.39 -7.72 0.01
N SER A 27 -24.10 -7.12 -0.94
CA SER A 27 -25.37 -7.59 -1.53
C SER A 27 -25.51 -7.06 -2.97
N PRO A 28 -26.43 -7.59 -3.80
CA PRO A 28 -26.57 -7.16 -5.21
C PRO A 28 -26.77 -5.65 -5.38
N ASP A 29 -27.49 -5.01 -4.47
CA ASP A 29 -27.76 -3.57 -4.46
C ASP A 29 -26.94 -2.82 -3.38
N GLY A 30 -26.00 -3.51 -2.75
CA GLY A 30 -25.16 -2.97 -1.68
C GLY A 30 -24.11 -2.00 -2.21
N PRO A 31 -23.59 -1.11 -1.35
CA PRO A 31 -22.50 -0.23 -1.74
C PRO A 31 -21.25 -1.02 -2.09
N TRP A 32 -20.50 -0.55 -3.09
CA TRP A 32 -19.20 -1.12 -3.42
C TRP A 32 -18.18 -0.87 -2.30
N ARG A 33 -17.51 -1.94 -1.90
CA ARG A 33 -16.38 -1.95 -0.97
C ARG A 33 -15.10 -2.22 -1.72
N ALA A 34 -14.00 -1.84 -1.10
CA ALA A 34 -12.68 -2.07 -1.63
C ALA A 34 -11.69 -2.47 -0.55
N SER A 35 -10.64 -3.18 -0.94
CA SER A 35 -9.45 -3.34 -0.14
C SER A 35 -8.21 -3.32 -1.01
N ALA A 36 -7.12 -2.75 -0.49
CA ALA A 36 -5.80 -2.83 -1.08
C ALA A 36 -4.89 -3.65 -0.16
N GLN A 37 -4.24 -4.66 -0.71
CA GLN A 37 -3.23 -5.45 0.01
C GLN A 37 -1.86 -5.19 -0.59
N SER A 38 -0.91 -4.72 0.21
CA SER A 38 0.48 -4.56 -0.25
C SER A 38 1.12 -5.91 -0.52
N VAL A 39 1.74 -6.08 -1.68
CA VAL A 39 2.50 -7.30 -2.01
C VAL A 39 3.78 -7.40 -1.17
N GLN A 40 4.31 -6.26 -0.72
CA GLN A 40 5.57 -6.20 0.03
C GLN A 40 5.38 -6.43 1.53
N THR A 41 4.36 -5.81 2.12
CA THR A 41 4.14 -5.86 3.58
C THR A 41 3.02 -6.82 3.97
N VAL A 42 2.23 -7.29 3.00
CA VAL A 42 1.02 -8.11 3.21
C VAL A 42 -0.08 -7.36 3.98
N GLU A 43 0.15 -6.09 4.33
CA GLU A 43 -0.82 -5.23 5.01
C GLU A 43 -2.05 -4.99 4.15
N ILE A 44 -3.23 -5.03 4.79
CA ILE A 44 -4.53 -4.86 4.12
C ILE A 44 -5.21 -3.61 4.68
N VAL A 45 -5.50 -2.66 3.79
CA VAL A 45 -6.34 -1.51 4.08
C VAL A 45 -7.72 -1.75 3.47
N ARG A 46 -8.78 -1.50 4.24
CA ARG A 46 -10.17 -1.65 3.80
C ARG A 46 -10.83 -0.30 3.64
N PHE A 47 -11.64 -0.16 2.61
CA PHE A 47 -12.30 1.08 2.23
C PHE A 47 -13.81 0.87 2.11
N GLY A 48 -14.55 1.82 2.67
CA GLY A 48 -16.02 1.86 2.56
C GLY A 48 -16.51 2.35 1.20
N SER A 49 -15.64 2.92 0.37
CA SER A 49 -15.97 3.44 -0.95
C SER A 49 -14.77 3.33 -1.90
N GLN A 50 -15.04 3.37 -3.20
CA GLN A 50 -14.00 3.42 -4.24
C GLN A 50 -13.21 4.73 -4.18
N GLN A 51 -13.87 5.83 -3.85
CA GLN A 51 -13.23 7.14 -3.72
C GLN A 51 -12.10 7.12 -2.67
N ALA A 52 -12.35 6.53 -1.50
CA ALA A 52 -11.34 6.40 -0.46
C ALA A 52 -10.15 5.50 -0.88
N LEU A 53 -10.40 4.49 -1.72
CA LEU A 53 -9.33 3.69 -2.32
C LEU A 53 -8.46 4.56 -3.26
N TYR A 54 -9.07 5.37 -4.13
CA TYR A 54 -8.33 6.20 -5.07
C TYR A 54 -7.46 7.25 -4.35
N GLU A 55 -8.02 7.94 -3.35
CA GLU A 55 -7.28 8.88 -2.51
C GLU A 55 -6.09 8.22 -1.81
N PHE A 56 -6.25 6.99 -1.34
CA PHE A 56 -5.15 6.22 -0.77
C PHE A 56 -4.06 5.95 -1.81
N LEU A 57 -4.40 5.44 -2.99
CA LEU A 57 -3.42 5.12 -4.04
C LEU A 57 -2.69 6.37 -4.56
N GLU A 58 -3.38 7.49 -4.70
CA GLU A 58 -2.78 8.77 -5.08
C GLU A 58 -1.75 9.23 -4.02
N ASN A 59 -2.09 9.13 -2.74
CA ASN A 59 -1.19 9.48 -1.64
C ASN A 59 0.05 8.57 -1.59
N GLU A 60 -0.10 7.27 -1.84
CA GLU A 60 1.01 6.32 -1.91
C GLU A 60 2.00 6.69 -3.03
N VAL A 61 1.49 7.02 -4.22
CA VAL A 61 2.31 7.45 -5.36
C VAL A 61 2.98 8.81 -5.09
N ALA A 62 2.23 9.77 -4.53
CA ALA A 62 2.78 11.08 -4.20
C ALA A 62 3.89 11.00 -3.13
N SER A 63 3.75 10.10 -2.16
CA SER A 63 4.75 9.88 -1.10
C SER A 63 6.03 9.25 -1.66
N ALA A 64 5.90 8.34 -2.62
CA ALA A 64 7.04 7.77 -3.34
C ALA A 64 7.78 8.84 -4.18
N ASN A 65 7.05 9.74 -4.84
CA ASN A 65 7.64 10.81 -5.64
C ASN A 65 8.43 11.83 -4.80
N LYS A 66 7.92 12.21 -3.62
CA LYS A 66 8.60 13.15 -2.70
C LYS A 66 9.95 12.63 -2.20
N GLN A 67 10.08 11.32 -2.01
CA GLN A 67 11.35 10.71 -1.59
C GLN A 67 12.43 10.76 -2.68
N SER A 68 12.07 11.06 -3.94
CA SER A 68 13.00 11.17 -5.06
C SER A 68 13.55 12.59 -5.26
N SER A 69 13.04 13.61 -4.56
CA SER A 69 13.50 15.02 -4.69
C SER A 69 14.43 15.49 -3.58
N ASP A 70 14.60 14.72 -2.50
CA ASP A 70 15.48 15.01 -1.36
C ASP A 70 16.79 14.20 -1.39
N ALA A 71 17.13 13.58 -2.53
CA ALA A 71 18.32 12.75 -2.73
C ALA A 71 19.32 13.36 -3.72
#